data_AF-A0A958ACC8-F1
#
_entry.id   AF-A0A958ACC8-F1
#
_cell.length_a   1.000
_cell.length_b   1.000
_cell.length_c   1.000
_cell.angle_alpha   90.00
_cell.angle_beta   90.00
_cell.angle_gamma   90.00
#
_symmetry.space_group_name_H-M   'P 1'
#
loop_
_entity.id
_entity.type
_entity.pdbx_description
1 polymer ?
#
loop_
_entity_poly.entity_id
_entity_poly.type
_entity_poly.pdbx_seq_one_letter_code
_entity_poly.pdbx_strand_id
1 'polypeptide(L)'
;MSKKIEKDMKVGRVYRLAVVVGSLVLLVAFTLLIMGTLNSEEAEAQTGGKGECTLKTLYGLYSFEARGAVKDGDAVRTYVEAGNQFFDGEGNIADVFSASVDGEPIASQEAFTSTYFLDPNCTGGNVAPVGDVFIEFHIFTNQDGSTFSYGEGFSGRGMRR
;
A
#
# COMPACT_ATOMS: atom_id res chain seq x y z
N MET A 1 -13.56 67.07 50.99
CA MET A 1 -12.77 65.81 51.09
C MET A 1 -13.42 64.63 50.32
N SER A 2 -14.16 64.88 49.23
CA SER A 2 -14.95 63.83 48.53
C SER A 2 -14.42 63.48 47.12
N LYS A 3 -13.69 64.37 46.45
CA LYS A 3 -13.16 64.13 45.09
C LYS A 3 -11.99 63.14 45.00
N LYS A 4 -11.32 62.82 46.12
CA LYS A 4 -10.15 61.91 46.13
C LYS A 4 -10.59 60.44 46.10
N ILE A 5 -11.63 60.10 46.86
CA ILE A 5 -12.16 58.72 47.00
C ILE A 5 -12.81 58.22 45.69
N GLU A 6 -13.45 59.09 44.92
CA GLU A 6 -14.07 58.72 43.63
C GLU A 6 -13.03 58.43 42.53
N LYS A 7 -11.89 59.11 42.56
CA LYS A 7 -10.79 58.92 41.60
C LYS A 7 -10.05 57.60 41.87
N ASP A 8 -9.81 57.29 43.15
CA ASP A 8 -9.13 56.06 43.57
C ASP A 8 -9.99 54.79 43.30
N MET A 9 -11.32 54.91 43.40
CA MET A 9 -12.27 53.81 43.12
C MET A 9 -12.41 53.49 41.62
N LYS A 10 -12.30 54.49 40.74
CA LYS A 10 -12.34 54.30 39.27
C LYS A 10 -11.03 53.70 38.75
N VAL A 11 -9.88 54.14 39.29
CA VAL A 11 -8.56 53.63 38.90
C VAL A 11 -8.40 52.16 39.29
N GLY A 12 -8.83 51.75 40.49
CA GLY A 12 -8.77 50.34 40.91
C GLY A 12 -9.66 49.39 40.09
N ARG A 13 -10.80 49.86 39.57
CA ARG A 13 -11.70 49.05 38.73
C ARG A 13 -11.19 48.89 37.30
N VAL A 14 -10.57 49.92 36.74
CA VAL A 14 -9.89 49.87 35.43
C VAL A 14 -8.62 49.02 35.51
N TYR A 15 -7.86 49.13 36.60
CA TYR A 15 -6.67 48.29 36.84
C TYR A 15 -7.05 46.81 36.99
N ARG A 16 -8.13 46.49 37.71
CA ARG A 16 -8.64 45.12 37.86
C ARG A 16 -9.14 44.51 36.54
N LEU A 17 -9.78 45.30 35.68
CA LEU A 17 -10.21 44.85 34.35
C LEU A 17 -9.02 44.68 33.39
N ALA A 18 -8.05 45.60 33.41
CA ALA A 18 -6.85 45.53 32.57
C ALA A 18 -5.92 44.35 32.95
N VAL A 19 -5.78 44.05 34.24
CA VAL A 19 -5.00 42.89 34.72
C VAL A 19 -5.69 41.57 34.37
N VAL A 20 -7.02 41.47 34.46
CA VAL A 20 -7.75 40.24 34.10
C VAL A 20 -7.69 39.98 32.58
N VAL A 21 -7.85 41.02 31.75
CA VAL A 21 -7.77 40.89 30.28
C VAL A 21 -6.33 40.62 29.83
N GLY A 22 -5.33 41.27 30.44
CA GLY A 22 -3.91 41.01 30.17
C GLY A 22 -3.48 39.59 30.56
N SER A 23 -3.94 39.08 31.70
CA SER A 23 -3.68 37.71 32.14
C SER A 23 -4.39 36.65 31.28
N LEU A 24 -5.61 36.93 30.79
CA LEU A 24 -6.30 36.03 29.85
C LEU A 24 -5.60 35.96 28.48
N VAL A 25 -5.09 37.08 27.97
CA VAL A 25 -4.36 37.12 26.70
C VAL A 25 -2.99 36.42 26.82
N LEU A 26 -2.29 36.57 27.95
CA LEU A 26 -1.05 35.85 28.23
C LEU A 26 -1.25 34.33 28.40
N LEU A 27 -2.36 33.89 29.00
CA LEU A 27 -2.68 32.47 29.15
C LEU A 27 -3.02 31.80 27.80
N VAL A 28 -3.73 32.49 26.89
CA VAL A 28 -4.04 31.98 25.55
C VAL A 28 -2.79 31.92 24.65
N ALA A 29 -1.84 32.84 24.82
CA ALA A 29 -0.56 32.77 24.11
C ALA A 29 0.36 31.64 24.63
N PHE A 30 0.30 31.32 25.93
CA PHE A 30 1.07 30.22 26.52
C PHE A 30 0.52 28.84 26.16
N THR A 31 -0.81 28.68 26.03
CA THR A 31 -1.41 27.42 25.54
C THR A 31 -1.09 27.15 24.07
N LEU A 32 -1.03 28.20 23.23
CA LEU A 32 -0.65 28.07 21.82
C LEU A 32 0.84 27.72 21.62
N LEU A 33 1.71 28.04 22.58
CA LEU A 33 3.14 27.69 22.53
C LEU A 33 3.44 26.26 23.04
N ILE A 34 2.60 25.68 23.90
CA ILE A 34 2.78 24.30 24.39
C ILE A 34 2.19 23.25 23.42
N MET A 35 1.23 23.65 22.57
CA MET A 35 0.70 22.79 21.49
C MET A 35 1.68 22.57 20.32
N GLY A 36 2.84 23.23 20.31
CA GLY A 36 3.82 23.17 19.22
C GLY A 36 4.96 22.17 19.39
N THR A 37 5.08 21.46 20.53
CA THR A 37 6.26 20.60 20.79
C THR A 37 5.95 19.21 21.34
N LEU A 38 4.71 18.70 21.21
CA LEU A 38 4.37 17.32 21.59
C LEU A 38 3.38 16.72 20.60
N ASN A 39 3.85 16.46 19.38
CA ASN A 39 3.32 15.34 18.60
C ASN A 39 4.48 14.38 18.42
N SER A 40 4.52 13.43 19.36
CA SER A 40 4.88 12.04 19.16
C SER A 40 5.77 11.72 17.97
N GLU A 41 7.04 11.44 18.26
CA GLU A 41 7.76 10.37 17.59
C GLU A 41 7.19 9.05 18.13
N GLU A 42 5.91 8.79 17.81
CA GLU A 42 5.37 7.45 17.82
C GLU A 42 5.84 6.84 16.51
N ALA A 43 6.60 5.76 16.60
CA ALA A 43 6.79 4.85 15.49
C ALA A 43 5.40 4.53 14.95
N GLU A 44 5.03 5.15 13.84
CA GLU A 44 3.96 4.64 13.00
C GLU A 44 4.41 3.23 12.61
N ALA A 45 3.89 2.25 13.34
CA ALA A 45 3.54 0.99 12.72
C ALA A 45 2.86 1.40 11.41
N GLN A 46 3.50 1.05 10.29
CA GLN A 46 2.97 1.26 8.95
C GLN A 46 1.60 0.59 8.86
N THR A 47 0.55 1.28 9.32
CA THR A 47 -0.78 1.05 8.81
C THR A 47 -0.75 1.74 7.47
N GLY A 48 -0.45 0.95 6.43
CA GLY A 48 -0.45 1.41 5.05
C GLY A 48 -1.62 2.35 4.86
N GLY A 49 -1.32 3.54 4.33
CA GLY A 49 -2.37 4.48 3.96
C GLY A 49 -3.44 3.70 3.20
N LYS A 50 -4.72 4.02 3.41
CA LYS A 50 -5.80 3.48 2.57
C LYS A 50 -5.68 4.03 1.14
N GLY A 51 -4.56 3.78 0.46
CA GLY A 51 -4.53 3.64 -0.97
C GLY A 51 -5.19 2.30 -1.24
N GLU A 52 -6.46 2.34 -1.61
CA GLU A 52 -7.16 1.17 -2.12
C GLU A 52 -6.42 0.72 -3.37
N CYS A 53 -5.93 -0.51 -3.36
CA CYS A 53 -5.37 -1.08 -4.56
C CYS A 53 -6.40 -1.05 -5.69
N THR A 54 -5.96 -0.73 -6.90
CA THR A 54 -6.80 -0.74 -8.10
C THR A 54 -6.08 -1.48 -9.20
N LEU A 55 -6.72 -1.70 -10.34
CA LEU A 55 -6.02 -2.25 -11.51
C LEU A 55 -4.74 -1.47 -11.85
N LYS A 56 -4.75 -0.14 -11.67
CA LYS A 56 -3.59 0.74 -11.88
C LYS A 56 -2.45 0.54 -10.89
N THR A 57 -2.63 -0.23 -9.82
CA THR A 57 -1.54 -0.58 -8.90
C THR A 57 -0.52 -1.46 -9.61
N LEU A 58 -0.99 -2.48 -10.35
CA LEU A 58 -0.13 -3.32 -11.19
C LEU A 58 -0.12 -2.77 -12.61
N TYR A 59 1.01 -2.19 -13.02
CA TYR A 59 1.17 -1.65 -14.37
C TYR A 59 2.63 -1.71 -14.80
N GLY A 60 2.85 -1.90 -16.09
CA GLY A 60 4.17 -1.98 -16.70
C GLY A 60 4.76 -3.39 -16.70
N LEU A 61 6.06 -3.46 -16.96
CA LEU A 61 6.78 -4.71 -17.17
C LEU A 61 7.38 -5.24 -15.86
N TYR A 62 7.11 -6.51 -15.55
CA TYR A 62 7.65 -7.22 -14.40
C TYR A 62 8.47 -8.42 -14.89
N SER A 63 9.67 -8.59 -14.34
CA SER A 63 10.35 -9.89 -14.41
C SER A 63 9.81 -10.77 -13.30
N PHE A 64 9.60 -12.06 -13.57
CA PHE A 64 9.18 -13.00 -12.54
C PHE A 64 9.93 -14.32 -12.58
N GLU A 65 9.92 -15.00 -11.45
CA GLU A 65 10.31 -16.40 -11.31
C GLU A 65 9.28 -17.14 -10.45
N ALA A 66 9.06 -18.41 -10.77
CA ALA A 66 8.19 -19.31 -10.04
C ALA A 66 8.83 -20.69 -9.86
N ARG A 67 8.54 -21.32 -8.73
CA ARG A 67 8.98 -22.68 -8.41
C ARG A 67 7.91 -23.40 -7.59
N GLY A 68 7.84 -24.72 -7.72
CA GLY A 68 6.97 -25.52 -6.87
C GLY A 68 6.78 -26.91 -7.42
N ALA A 69 5.55 -27.42 -7.32
CA ALA A 69 5.24 -28.74 -7.82
C ALA A 69 3.94 -28.76 -8.62
N VAL A 70 3.94 -29.56 -9.68
CA VAL A 70 2.75 -29.85 -10.47
C VAL A 70 2.38 -31.32 -10.30
N LYS A 71 1.08 -31.61 -10.29
CA LYS A 71 0.56 -32.97 -10.21
C LYS A 71 0.33 -33.51 -11.62
N ASP A 72 0.86 -34.70 -11.91
CA ASP A 72 0.59 -35.46 -13.12
C ASP A 72 0.13 -36.87 -12.75
N GLY A 73 -1.18 -37.12 -12.84
CA GLY A 73 -1.79 -38.32 -12.26
C GLY A 73 -1.53 -38.39 -10.75
N ASP A 74 -0.91 -39.47 -10.28
CA ASP A 74 -0.50 -39.64 -8.88
C ASP A 74 0.92 -39.12 -8.59
N ALA A 75 1.65 -38.67 -9.61
CA ALA A 75 3.01 -38.15 -9.46
C ALA A 75 2.99 -36.66 -9.12
N VAL A 76 3.94 -36.25 -8.29
CA VAL A 76 4.24 -34.84 -8.00
C VAL A 76 5.61 -34.55 -8.59
N ARG A 77 5.67 -33.62 -9.55
CA ARG A 77 6.89 -33.27 -10.29
C ARG A 77 7.31 -31.84 -9.98
N THR A 78 8.62 -31.60 -10.04
CA THR A 78 9.20 -30.27 -9.77
C THR A 78 8.89 -29.35 -10.93
N TYR A 79 8.39 -28.15 -10.63
CA TYR A 79 8.12 -27.11 -11.62
C TYR A 79 9.00 -25.91 -11.38
N VAL A 80 9.55 -25.33 -12.44
CA VAL A 80 10.23 -24.03 -12.42
C VAL A 80 9.88 -23.24 -13.66
N GLU A 81 9.77 -21.93 -13.49
CA GLU A 81 9.41 -20.98 -14.54
C GLU A 81 10.09 -19.63 -14.31
N ALA A 82 10.39 -18.93 -15.40
CA ALA A 82 10.76 -17.52 -15.36
C ALA A 82 10.33 -16.81 -16.64
N GLY A 83 10.09 -15.50 -16.54
CA GLY A 83 9.62 -14.74 -17.68
C GLY A 83 9.43 -13.26 -17.39
N ASN A 84 8.66 -12.63 -18.27
CA ASN A 84 8.18 -11.27 -18.08
C ASN A 84 6.67 -11.21 -18.26
N GLN A 85 6.01 -10.42 -17.41
CA GLN A 85 4.59 -10.11 -17.49
C GLN A 85 4.43 -8.60 -17.65
N PHE A 86 3.65 -8.16 -18.63
CA PHE A 86 3.27 -6.77 -18.81
C PHE A 86 1.82 -6.58 -18.35
N PHE A 87 1.63 -5.84 -17.27
CA PHE A 87 0.31 -5.44 -16.79
C PHE A 87 -0.08 -4.12 -17.44
N ASP A 88 -1.28 -4.05 -18.02
CA ASP A 88 -1.78 -2.83 -18.68
C ASP A 88 -2.37 -1.80 -17.71
N GLY A 89 -2.66 -2.18 -16.47
CA GLY A 89 -3.36 -1.33 -15.49
C GLY A 89 -4.88 -1.27 -15.70
N GLU A 90 -5.41 -2.08 -16.61
CA GLU A 90 -6.82 -2.13 -17.05
C GLU A 90 -7.41 -3.55 -16.98
N GLY A 91 -6.63 -4.54 -16.55
CA GLY A 91 -7.09 -5.91 -16.28
C GLY A 91 -6.55 -6.97 -17.22
N ASN A 92 -5.63 -6.63 -18.13
CA ASN A 92 -4.98 -7.60 -19.02
C ASN A 92 -3.48 -7.72 -18.72
N ILE A 93 -2.97 -8.91 -18.99
CA ILE A 93 -1.56 -9.25 -18.88
C ILE A 93 -1.09 -9.83 -20.21
N ALA A 94 0.07 -9.38 -20.68
CA ALA A 94 0.80 -10.01 -21.76
C ALA A 94 2.09 -10.64 -21.23
N ASP A 95 2.28 -11.92 -21.51
CA ASP A 95 3.31 -12.75 -20.90
C ASP A 95 4.28 -13.30 -21.93
N VAL A 96 5.55 -13.43 -21.54
CA VAL A 96 6.56 -14.23 -22.25
C VAL A 96 7.40 -15.00 -21.23
N PHE A 97 7.40 -16.33 -21.31
CA PHE A 97 8.01 -17.17 -20.28
C PHE A 97 8.72 -18.41 -20.82
N SER A 98 9.51 -19.05 -19.97
CA SER A 98 10.05 -20.40 -20.19
C SER A 98 9.83 -21.22 -18.93
N ALA A 99 9.51 -22.50 -19.10
CA ALA A 99 9.21 -23.40 -17.99
C ALA A 99 9.80 -24.79 -18.22
N SER A 100 10.08 -25.49 -17.12
CA SER A 100 10.54 -26.88 -17.15
C SER A 100 9.91 -27.70 -16.03
N VAL A 101 9.78 -29.00 -16.29
CA VAL A 101 9.29 -29.98 -15.32
C VAL A 101 10.36 -31.06 -15.14
N ASP A 102 10.80 -31.27 -13.90
CA ASP A 102 11.93 -32.15 -13.55
C ASP A 102 13.21 -31.88 -14.39
N GLY A 103 13.41 -30.62 -14.79
CA GLY A 103 14.54 -30.18 -15.60
C GLY A 103 14.34 -30.29 -17.12
N GLU A 104 13.27 -30.94 -17.57
CA GLU A 104 12.94 -31.04 -18.99
C GLU A 104 12.12 -29.81 -19.44
N PRO A 105 12.54 -29.09 -20.49
CA PRO A 105 11.85 -27.88 -20.95
C PRO A 105 10.46 -28.23 -21.52
N ILE A 106 9.44 -27.53 -21.05
CA ILE A 106 8.05 -27.67 -21.52
C ILE A 106 7.52 -26.42 -22.23
N ALA A 107 8.19 -25.28 -22.07
CA ALA A 107 7.90 -24.02 -22.75
C ALA A 107 9.21 -23.26 -22.99
N SER A 108 9.36 -22.65 -24.17
CA SER A 108 10.56 -21.89 -24.54
C SER A 108 10.20 -20.54 -25.17
N GLN A 109 10.29 -19.47 -24.38
CA GLN A 109 9.90 -18.11 -24.76
C GLN A 109 8.47 -18.03 -25.33
N GLU A 110 7.56 -18.83 -24.76
CA GLU A 110 6.17 -18.86 -25.18
C GLU A 110 5.46 -17.58 -24.74
N ALA A 111 4.59 -17.08 -25.60
CA ALA A 111 3.81 -15.89 -25.35
C ALA A 111 2.34 -16.23 -25.15
N PHE A 112 1.71 -15.64 -24.14
CA PHE A 112 0.27 -15.77 -23.92
C PHE A 112 -0.31 -14.49 -23.32
N THR A 113 -1.64 -14.41 -23.29
CA THR A 113 -2.37 -13.31 -22.64
C THR A 113 -3.26 -13.86 -21.55
N SER A 114 -3.30 -13.18 -20.42
CA SER A 114 -4.18 -13.49 -19.30
C SER A 114 -4.93 -12.24 -18.83
N THR A 115 -5.93 -12.42 -17.97
CA THR A 115 -6.66 -11.33 -17.34
C THR A 115 -6.47 -11.36 -15.84
N TYR A 116 -6.53 -10.21 -15.18
CA TYR A 116 -6.48 -10.12 -13.72
C TYR A 116 -7.48 -9.12 -13.16
N PHE A 117 -7.77 -9.31 -11.88
CA PHE A 117 -8.47 -8.32 -11.06
C PHE A 117 -7.68 -8.04 -9.79
N LEU A 118 -7.95 -6.90 -9.17
CA LEU A 118 -7.35 -6.53 -7.89
C LEU A 118 -8.41 -5.87 -7.02
N ASP A 119 -8.56 -6.42 -5.82
CA ASP A 119 -9.40 -5.87 -4.77
C ASP A 119 -8.70 -4.72 -4.04
N PRO A 120 -9.46 -3.81 -3.41
CA PRO A 120 -8.93 -2.67 -2.64
C PRO A 120 -7.90 -3.02 -1.56
N ASN A 121 -7.90 -4.26 -1.07
CA ASN A 121 -6.96 -4.80 -0.08
C ASN A 121 -5.66 -5.36 -0.69
N CYS A 122 -5.41 -5.15 -1.99
CA CYS A 122 -4.23 -5.60 -2.72
C CYS A 122 -4.12 -7.13 -2.89
N THR A 123 -5.25 -7.82 -2.78
CA THR A 123 -5.39 -9.22 -3.21
C THR A 123 -6.16 -9.28 -4.51
N GLY A 124 -6.06 -10.38 -5.25
CA GLY A 124 -6.86 -10.60 -6.44
C GLY A 124 -6.57 -11.95 -7.05
N GLY A 125 -6.81 -12.07 -8.34
CA GLY A 125 -6.43 -13.26 -9.08
C GLY A 125 -6.16 -12.98 -10.55
N ASN A 126 -5.47 -13.91 -11.20
CA ASN A 126 -5.34 -13.95 -12.65
C ASN A 126 -5.82 -15.27 -13.21
N VAL A 127 -6.34 -15.21 -14.43
CA VAL A 127 -6.84 -16.37 -15.18
C VAL A 127 -5.96 -16.54 -16.41
N ALA A 128 -5.15 -17.60 -16.42
CA ALA A 128 -4.23 -17.91 -17.51
C ALA A 128 -4.74 -19.10 -18.35
N PRO A 129 -4.74 -18.99 -19.69
CA PRO A 129 -5.00 -20.14 -20.56
C PRO A 129 -3.80 -21.09 -20.59
N VAL A 130 -4.05 -22.38 -20.36
CA VAL A 130 -3.07 -23.46 -20.50
C VAL A 130 -3.69 -24.55 -21.39
N GLY A 131 -3.39 -24.49 -22.70
CA GLY A 131 -4.10 -25.30 -23.70
C GLY A 131 -5.58 -24.91 -23.75
N ASP A 132 -6.46 -25.90 -23.56
CA ASP A 132 -7.93 -25.71 -23.54
C ASP A 132 -8.50 -25.43 -22.13
N VAL A 133 -7.65 -25.30 -21.11
CA VAL A 133 -8.06 -25.10 -19.71
C VAL A 133 -7.65 -23.71 -19.23
N PHE A 134 -8.46 -23.12 -18.37
CA PHE A 134 -8.12 -21.89 -17.65
C PHE A 134 -7.70 -22.22 -16.22
N ILE A 135 -6.54 -21.72 -15.82
CA ILE A 135 -6.03 -21.84 -14.45
C ILE A 135 -6.15 -20.49 -13.77
N GLU A 136 -6.74 -20.47 -12.58
CA GLU A 136 -6.79 -19.31 -11.72
C GLU A 136 -5.62 -19.34 -10.74
N PHE A 137 -5.01 -18.18 -10.49
CA PHE A 137 -4.00 -18.01 -9.46
C PHE A 137 -4.36 -16.82 -8.60
N HIS A 138 -4.11 -16.91 -7.29
CA HIS A 138 -4.24 -15.77 -6.40
C HIS A 138 -3.03 -14.83 -6.54
N ILE A 139 -3.30 -13.52 -6.58
CA ILE A 139 -2.30 -12.44 -6.63
C ILE A 139 -2.31 -11.68 -5.31
N PHE A 140 -1.10 -11.36 -4.82
CA PHE A 140 -0.87 -10.49 -3.66
C PHE A 140 0.16 -9.42 -4.04
N THR A 141 -0.12 -8.15 -3.80
CA THR A 141 0.80 -7.06 -4.11
C THR A 141 0.91 -6.04 -2.98
N ASN A 142 1.95 -5.20 -3.05
CA ASN A 142 2.08 -4.04 -2.18
C ASN A 142 1.33 -2.84 -2.79
N GLN A 143 1.03 -1.84 -1.97
CA GLN A 143 0.27 -0.65 -2.40
C GLN A 143 0.95 0.16 -3.52
N ASP A 144 2.27 0.09 -3.63
CA ASP A 144 3.06 0.76 -4.68
C ASP A 144 3.14 -0.05 -5.99
N GLY A 145 2.61 -1.28 -5.97
CA GLY A 145 2.66 -2.26 -7.04
C GLY A 145 4.06 -2.65 -7.47
N SER A 146 5.12 -2.37 -6.71
CA SER A 146 6.51 -2.65 -7.15
C SER A 146 6.81 -4.15 -7.25
N THR A 147 6.07 -4.96 -6.49
CA THR A 147 6.17 -6.41 -6.48
C THR A 147 4.80 -7.06 -6.42
N PHE A 148 4.65 -8.23 -7.02
CA PHE A 148 3.53 -9.12 -6.73
C PHE A 148 4.05 -10.52 -6.42
N SER A 149 3.26 -11.29 -5.70
CA SER A 149 3.45 -12.73 -5.52
C SER A 149 2.18 -13.44 -5.96
N TYR A 150 2.33 -14.66 -6.45
CA TYR A 150 1.22 -15.51 -6.83
C TYR A 150 1.48 -16.96 -6.45
N GLY A 151 0.43 -17.77 -6.38
CA GLY A 151 0.61 -19.20 -6.29
C GLY A 151 -0.66 -20.02 -6.13
N GLU A 152 -0.51 -21.29 -6.49
CA GLU A 152 -1.39 -22.44 -6.26
C GLU A 152 -0.70 -23.70 -6.82
N GLY A 153 -0.25 -24.62 -5.97
CA GLY A 153 0.61 -25.77 -6.36
C GLY A 153 2.08 -25.40 -6.62
N PHE A 154 2.34 -24.24 -7.23
CA PHE A 154 3.62 -23.55 -7.26
C PHE A 154 3.45 -22.09 -6.86
N SER A 155 4.55 -21.40 -6.55
CA SER A 155 4.49 -19.98 -6.21
C SER A 155 5.59 -19.20 -6.92
N GLY A 156 5.30 -17.93 -7.18
CA GLY A 156 6.22 -17.04 -7.84
C GLY A 156 6.17 -15.63 -7.29
N ARG A 157 7.16 -14.85 -7.69
CA ARG A 157 7.27 -13.42 -7.40
C ARG A 157 7.67 -12.68 -8.66
N GLY A 158 7.00 -11.57 -8.91
CA GLY A 158 7.41 -10.61 -9.93
C GLY A 158 7.85 -9.28 -9.33
N MET A 159 8.78 -8.63 -10.01
CA MET A 159 9.31 -7.30 -9.65
C MET A 159 9.28 -6.39 -10.87
N ARG A 160 8.75 -5.19 -10.69
CA ARG A 160 8.67 -4.17 -11.75
C ARG A 160 10.09 -3.76 -12.17
N ARG A 161 10.31 -3.65 -13.48
CA ARG A 161 11.58 -3.18 -14.06
C ARG A 161 11.70 -1.67 -14.08
#